data_AF-A0A809SDD7-F1
#
_entry.id   AF-A0A809SDD7-F1
#
_cell.length_a   1.000
_cell.length_b   1.000
_cell.length_c   1.000
_cell.angle_alpha   90.00
_cell.angle_beta   90.00
_cell.angle_gamma   90.00
#
_symmetry.space_group_name_H-M   'P 1'
#
loop_
_entity.id
_entity.type
_entity.pdbx_description
1 polymer ?
#
loop_
_entity_poly.entity_id
_entity_poly.type
_entity_poly.pdbx_seq_one_letter_code
_entity_poly.pdbx_strand_id
1 'polypeptide(L)'
;MFEKKLIQLLSQFNNLLHMALTVALAIASVMVIWQFSVDVFHAITHGYLIKGFLQSLGTLFLVWTLSSLISAEISFLQNGILHVRVFIEVVIITLLRQLLVAPVQMAGATPSTGDEFDPLHFGLILAALLVIGILHWLVGGASIAINRNLDKPT
;
A
#
# COMPACT_ATOMS: atom_id res chain seq x y z
N MET A 1 -39.18 16.28 -0.86
CA MET A 1 -39.30 14.89 -1.38
C MET A 1 -38.05 14.47 -2.16
N PHE A 2 -37.45 15.34 -2.97
CA PHE A 2 -36.22 15.08 -3.72
C PHE A 2 -34.98 14.79 -2.85
N GLU A 3 -34.75 15.55 -1.77
CA GLU A 3 -33.62 15.30 -0.86
C GLU A 3 -33.62 13.89 -0.27
N LYS A 4 -34.78 13.40 0.19
CA LYS A 4 -34.89 12.02 0.71
C LYS A 4 -34.55 10.98 -0.36
N LYS A 5 -34.97 11.21 -1.60
CA LYS A 5 -34.66 10.33 -2.74
C LYS A 5 -33.17 10.39 -3.08
N LEU A 6 -32.54 11.58 -3.02
CA LEU A 6 -31.11 11.78 -3.27
C LEU A 6 -30.24 11.10 -2.20
N ILE A 7 -30.61 11.28 -0.92
CA ILE A 7 -29.91 10.68 0.22
C ILE A 7 -30.04 9.14 0.16
N GLN A 8 -31.22 8.62 -0.19
CA GLN A 8 -31.43 7.19 -0.35
C GLN A 8 -30.62 6.62 -1.52
N LEU A 9 -30.53 7.35 -2.64
CA LEU A 9 -29.71 6.96 -3.80
C LEU A 9 -28.21 6.96 -3.46
N LEU A 10 -27.72 8.01 -2.77
CA LEU A 10 -26.35 8.10 -2.29
C LEU A 10 -26.01 6.97 -1.31
N SER A 11 -26.93 6.68 -0.38
CA SER A 11 -26.80 5.57 0.58
C SER A 11 -26.70 4.22 -0.13
N GLN A 12 -27.55 3.98 -1.13
CA GLN A 12 -27.56 2.74 -1.88
C GLN A 12 -26.31 2.59 -2.75
N PHE A 13 -25.85 3.68 -3.36
CA PHE A 13 -24.60 3.72 -4.14
C PHE A 13 -23.38 3.49 -3.26
N ASN A 14 -23.33 4.11 -2.07
CA ASN A 14 -22.28 3.87 -1.11
C ASN A 14 -22.20 2.39 -0.72
N ASN A 15 -23.35 1.78 -0.37
CA ASN A 15 -23.39 0.33 -0.09
C ASN A 15 -22.93 -0.53 -1.26
N LEU A 16 -23.26 -0.15 -2.50
CA LEU A 16 -22.83 -0.89 -3.69
C LEU A 16 -21.31 -0.76 -3.93
N LEU A 17 -20.73 0.42 -3.71
CA LEU A 17 -19.28 0.63 -3.77
C LEU A 17 -18.54 -0.26 -2.77
N HIS A 18 -19.04 -0.36 -1.53
CA HIS A 18 -18.43 -1.21 -0.50
C HIS A 18 -18.54 -2.70 -0.83
N MET A 19 -19.70 -3.13 -1.33
CA MET A 19 -19.87 -4.51 -1.79
C MET A 19 -18.90 -4.84 -2.94
N ALA A 20 -18.76 -3.92 -3.90
CA ALA A 20 -17.82 -4.08 -5.00
C ALA A 20 -16.36 -4.09 -4.52
N LEU A 21 -15.98 -3.22 -3.58
CA LEU A 21 -14.65 -3.13 -3.01
C LEU A 21 -14.27 -4.41 -2.24
N THR A 22 -15.19 -4.93 -1.43
CA THR A 22 -15.01 -6.18 -0.68
C THR A 22 -14.75 -7.36 -1.63
N VAL A 23 -15.56 -7.47 -2.70
CA VAL A 23 -15.39 -8.54 -3.70
C VAL A 23 -14.07 -8.38 -4.46
N ALA A 24 -13.72 -7.16 -4.87
CA ALA A 24 -12.48 -6.88 -5.58
C ALA A 24 -11.25 -7.23 -4.72
N LEU A 25 -11.26 -6.85 -3.43
CA LEU A 25 -10.20 -7.17 -2.48
C LEU A 25 -10.05 -8.67 -2.24
N ALA A 26 -11.17 -9.40 -2.14
CA ALA A 26 -11.16 -10.85 -1.98
C ALA A 26 -10.51 -11.55 -3.19
N ILE A 27 -10.88 -11.15 -4.41
CA ILE A 27 -10.31 -11.69 -5.65
C ILE A 27 -8.82 -11.34 -5.75
N ALA A 28 -8.46 -10.09 -5.46
CA ALA A 28 -7.07 -9.63 -5.47
C ALA A 28 -6.21 -10.44 -4.49
N SER A 29 -6.72 -10.71 -3.28
CA SER A 29 -6.03 -11.54 -2.28
C SER A 29 -5.71 -12.93 -2.83
N VAL A 30 -6.69 -13.60 -3.46
CA VAL A 30 -6.47 -14.93 -4.08
C VAL A 30 -5.42 -14.86 -5.19
N MET A 31 -5.47 -13.84 -6.06
CA MET A 31 -4.48 -13.65 -7.12
C MET A 31 -3.06 -13.45 -6.59
N VAL A 32 -2.88 -12.66 -5.53
CA VAL A 32 -1.55 -12.40 -4.97
C VAL A 32 -0.99 -13.63 -4.26
N ILE A 33 -1.82 -14.42 -3.57
CA ILE A 33 -1.39 -15.70 -2.98
C ILE A 33 -0.92 -16.67 -4.06
N TRP A 34 -1.62 -16.72 -5.19
CA TRP A 34 -1.19 -17.49 -6.36
C TRP A 34 0.16 -17.00 -6.90
N GLN A 35 0.31 -15.68 -7.10
CA GLN A 35 1.55 -15.05 -7.57
C GLN A 35 2.74 -15.42 -6.66
N PHE A 36 2.55 -15.32 -5.34
CA PHE A 36 3.55 -15.68 -4.34
C PHE A 36 4.02 -17.14 -4.47
N SER A 37 3.07 -18.06 -4.69
CA SER A 37 3.38 -19.49 -4.83
C SER A 37 4.26 -19.76 -6.04
N VAL A 38 4.00 -19.07 -7.15
CA VAL A 38 4.81 -19.15 -8.38
C VAL A 38 6.20 -18.53 -8.18
N ASP A 39 6.28 -17.37 -7.53
CA ASP A 39 7.54 -16.67 -7.23
C ASP A 39 8.47 -17.54 -6.37
N VAL A 40 7.92 -18.21 -5.35
CA VAL A 40 8.68 -19.13 -4.47
C VAL A 40 9.20 -20.34 -5.25
N PHE A 41 8.39 -20.92 -6.13
CA PHE A 41 8.81 -22.08 -6.93
C PHE A 41 9.92 -21.74 -7.93
N HIS A 42 9.84 -20.54 -8.54
CA HIS A 42 10.90 -20.02 -9.41
C HIS A 42 12.20 -19.69 -8.65
N ALA A 43 12.09 -19.20 -7.41
CA ALA A 43 13.25 -18.86 -6.58
C ALA A 43 14.08 -20.09 -6.18
N ILE A 44 13.41 -21.22 -5.91
CA ILE A 44 14.07 -22.49 -5.50
C ILE A 44 14.81 -23.14 -6.68
N THR A 45 14.28 -23.02 -7.90
CA THR A 45 14.81 -23.72 -9.08
C THR A 45 16.05 -23.06 -9.69
N HIS A 46 16.27 -21.75 -9.51
CA HIS A 46 17.33 -20.99 -10.21
C HIS A 46 18.54 -20.57 -9.34
N GLY A 47 18.63 -20.99 -8.07
CA GLY A 47 19.83 -20.80 -7.23
C GLY A 47 20.13 -19.36 -6.75
N TYR A 48 19.44 -18.33 -7.26
CA TYR A 48 19.52 -16.96 -6.77
C TYR A 48 18.61 -16.72 -5.55
N LEU A 49 18.86 -17.46 -4.48
CA LEU A 49 18.00 -17.49 -3.28
C LEU A 49 17.75 -16.10 -2.69
N ILE A 50 18.74 -15.22 -2.66
CA ILE A 50 18.59 -13.86 -2.10
C ILE A 50 17.63 -13.02 -2.94
N LYS A 51 17.77 -13.05 -4.28
CA LYS A 51 16.90 -12.30 -5.19
C LYS A 51 15.46 -12.83 -5.14
N GLY A 52 15.29 -14.14 -5.20
CA GLY A 52 13.99 -14.79 -5.11
C GLY A 52 13.32 -14.64 -3.74
N PHE A 53 14.10 -14.65 -2.65
CA PHE A 53 13.60 -14.44 -1.28
C PHE A 53 13.12 -13.00 -1.07
N LEU A 54 13.91 -11.98 -1.45
CA LEU A 54 13.48 -10.58 -1.32
C LEU A 54 12.29 -10.27 -2.25
N GLN A 55 12.26 -10.83 -3.46
CA GLN A 55 11.10 -10.73 -4.36
C GLN A 55 9.85 -11.33 -3.72
N SER A 56 9.95 -12.55 -3.19
CA SER A 56 8.83 -13.26 -2.55
C SER A 56 8.36 -12.55 -1.29
N LEU A 57 9.28 -12.00 -0.48
CA LEU A 57 8.93 -11.13 0.66
C LEU A 57 8.15 -9.90 0.23
N GLY A 58 8.53 -9.27 -0.89
CA GLY A 58 7.79 -8.15 -1.47
C GLY A 58 6.37 -8.54 -1.88
N THR A 59 6.17 -9.75 -2.43
CA THR A 59 4.85 -10.28 -2.76
C THR A 59 4.04 -10.64 -1.50
N LEU A 60 4.67 -11.18 -0.46
CA LEU A 60 4.06 -11.46 0.85
C LEU A 60 3.56 -10.17 1.54
N PHE A 61 4.30 -9.08 1.40
CA PHE A 61 3.91 -7.77 1.92
C PHE A 61 2.63 -7.24 1.24
N LEU A 62 2.42 -7.55 -0.05
CA LEU A 62 1.17 -7.24 -0.74
C LEU A 62 -0.01 -8.06 -0.21
N VAL A 63 0.19 -9.35 0.10
CA VAL A 63 -0.87 -10.15 0.73
C VAL A 63 -1.25 -9.55 2.09
N TRP A 64 -0.25 -9.11 2.86
CA TRP A 64 -0.50 -8.47 4.14
C TRP A 64 -1.23 -7.12 4.01
N THR A 65 -0.87 -6.26 3.07
CA THR A 65 -1.59 -4.99 2.83
C THR A 65 -3.03 -5.23 2.39
N LEU A 66 -3.27 -6.21 1.52
CA LEU A 66 -4.62 -6.61 1.12
C LEU A 66 -5.42 -7.12 2.32
N SER A 67 -4.81 -7.92 3.19
CA SER A 67 -5.44 -8.38 4.44
C SER A 67 -5.79 -7.21 5.37
N SER A 68 -4.90 -6.22 5.51
CA SER A 68 -5.15 -5.02 6.32
C SER A 68 -6.29 -4.18 5.75
N LEU A 69 -6.36 -4.05 4.42
CA LEU A 69 -7.41 -3.31 3.73
C LEU A 69 -8.77 -4.02 3.81
N ILE A 70 -8.79 -5.36 3.71
CA ILE A 70 -9.99 -6.16 3.96
C ILE A 70 -10.48 -5.97 5.41
N SER A 71 -9.56 -5.96 6.38
CA SER A 71 -9.90 -5.74 7.79
C SER A 71 -10.50 -4.33 8.01
N ALA A 72 -9.98 -3.32 7.30
CA ALA A 72 -10.54 -1.97 7.31
C ALA A 72 -11.98 -1.94 6.75
N GLU A 73 -12.23 -2.66 5.66
CA GLU A 73 -13.55 -2.74 5.04
C GLU A 73 -14.55 -3.48 5.93
N ILE A 74 -14.15 -4.56 6.59
CA ILE A 74 -14.99 -5.27 7.57
C ILE A 74 -15.31 -4.35 8.77
N SER A 75 -14.31 -3.61 9.27
CA SER A 75 -14.50 -2.64 10.36
C SER A 75 -15.46 -1.52 9.96
N PHE A 76 -15.42 -1.08 8.70
CA PHE A 76 -16.37 -0.13 8.16
C PHE A 76 -17.80 -0.69 8.12
N LEU A 77 -17.98 -1.93 7.68
CA LEU A 77 -19.29 -2.58 7.65
C LEU A 77 -19.90 -2.75 9.05
N GLN A 78 -19.07 -2.94 10.08
CA GLN A 78 -19.54 -3.08 11.46
C GLN A 78 -19.90 -1.75 12.12
N ASN A 79 -19.12 -0.69 11.87
CA ASN A 79 -19.22 0.56 12.65
C ASN A 79 -19.70 1.77 11.84
N GLY A 80 -19.78 1.68 10.51
CA GLY A 80 -20.21 2.75 9.60
C GLY A 80 -19.24 3.93 9.47
N ILE A 81 -18.04 3.85 10.05
CA ILE A 81 -17.01 4.89 10.05
C ILE A 81 -15.69 4.37 9.48
N LEU A 82 -15.24 4.97 8.38
CA LEU A 82 -14.01 4.60 7.68
C LEU A 82 -12.82 5.14 8.48
N HIS A 83 -12.06 4.25 9.10
CA HIS A 83 -10.86 4.64 9.84
C HIS A 83 -9.73 4.95 8.85
N VAL A 84 -9.61 6.22 8.45
CA VAL A 84 -8.55 6.75 7.57
C VAL A 84 -7.13 6.33 8.03
N ARG A 85 -6.96 6.07 9.33
CA ARG A 85 -5.74 5.51 9.92
C ARG A 85 -5.23 4.26 9.20
N VAL A 86 -6.10 3.30 8.88
CA VAL A 86 -5.68 2.04 8.25
C VAL A 86 -5.24 2.27 6.81
N PHE A 87 -5.87 3.21 6.12
CA PHE A 87 -5.47 3.59 4.76
C PHE A 87 -4.05 4.17 4.72
N ILE A 88 -3.73 5.07 5.66
CA ILE A 88 -2.39 5.64 5.81
C ILE A 88 -1.36 4.56 6.14
N GLU A 89 -1.71 3.63 7.03
CA GLU A 89 -0.86 2.49 7.38
C GLU A 89 -0.50 1.66 6.14
N VAL A 90 -1.51 1.25 5.37
CA VAL A 90 -1.35 0.49 4.11
C VAL A 90 -0.51 1.25 3.07
N VAL A 91 -0.70 2.56 2.95
CA VAL A 91 0.08 3.40 2.03
C VAL A 91 1.56 3.39 2.43
N ILE A 92 1.89 3.61 3.70
CA ILE A 92 3.29 3.59 4.18
C ILE A 92 3.92 2.22 3.91
N ILE A 93 3.23 1.15 4.25
CA ILE A 93 3.67 -0.23 4.03
C ILE A 93 3.95 -0.49 2.55
N THR A 94 3.05 -0.07 1.66
CA THR A 94 3.20 -0.26 0.21
C THR A 94 4.38 0.54 -0.35
N LEU A 95 4.63 1.74 0.16
CA LEU A 95 5.76 2.56 -0.23
C LEU A 95 7.09 1.96 0.27
N LEU A 96 7.11 1.42 1.49
CA LEU A 96 8.25 0.66 2.00
C LEU A 96 8.56 -0.57 1.13
N ARG A 97 7.52 -1.29 0.66
CA ARG A 97 7.70 -2.39 -0.28
C ARG A 97 8.41 -1.94 -1.57
N GLN A 98 7.96 -0.83 -2.17
CA GLN A 98 8.57 -0.32 -3.40
C GLN A 98 10.05 0.01 -3.19
N LEU A 99 10.40 0.58 -2.03
CA LEU A 99 11.78 0.86 -1.66
C LEU A 99 12.62 -0.43 -1.50
N LEU A 100 12.06 -1.50 -0.94
CA LEU A 100 12.76 -2.77 -0.77
C LEU A 100 12.98 -3.53 -2.09
N VAL A 101 12.00 -3.47 -3.00
CA VAL A 101 12.03 -4.21 -4.27
C VAL A 101 12.82 -3.47 -5.37
N ALA A 102 12.93 -2.14 -5.30
CA ALA A 102 13.71 -1.33 -6.24
C ALA A 102 15.19 -1.75 -6.37
N PRO A 103 15.99 -1.90 -5.28
CA PRO A 103 17.40 -2.27 -5.39
C PRO A 103 17.61 -3.74 -5.82
N VAL A 104 16.66 -4.64 -5.59
CA VAL A 104 16.75 -6.07 -5.99
C VAL A 104 16.71 -6.25 -7.50
N GLN A 105 15.93 -5.43 -8.20
CA GLN A 105 15.85 -5.43 -9.66
C GLN A 105 17.13 -4.89 -10.29
N MET A 106 17.75 -3.89 -9.64
CA MET A 106 18.99 -3.24 -10.08
C MET A 106 20.24 -4.08 -9.74
N ALA A 107 20.28 -4.74 -8.58
CA ALA A 107 21.41 -5.57 -8.14
C ALA A 107 21.48 -6.92 -8.88
N GLY A 108 20.37 -7.35 -9.50
CA GLY A 108 20.30 -8.56 -10.31
C GLY A 108 20.44 -8.33 -11.82
N ALA A 109 20.61 -7.08 -12.26
CA ALA A 109 21.05 -6.76 -13.60
C ALA A 109 22.58 -6.82 -13.60
N THR A 110 23.15 -7.89 -14.16
CA THR A 110 24.47 -7.79 -14.77
C THR A 110 24.50 -6.54 -15.64
N PRO A 111 25.59 -5.73 -15.64
CA PRO A 111 25.75 -4.62 -16.57
C PRO A 111 26.04 -5.21 -17.95
N SER A 112 25.08 -5.90 -18.52
CA SER A 112 25.15 -6.42 -19.88
C SER A 112 24.50 -5.38 -20.78
N THR A 113 25.41 -4.63 -21.38
CA THR A 113 25.29 -3.95 -22.68
C THR A 113 24.39 -2.72 -22.76
N GLY A 114 24.99 -1.56 -22.48
CA GLY A 114 24.95 -0.46 -23.46
C GLY A 114 23.85 0.59 -23.34
N ASP A 115 23.09 0.64 -22.26
CA ASP A 115 22.17 1.76 -22.00
C ASP A 115 22.73 2.60 -20.85
N GLU A 116 22.83 3.91 -21.09
CA GLU A 116 23.46 4.87 -20.20
C GLU A 116 22.92 4.75 -18.76
N PHE A 117 23.84 4.69 -17.79
CA PHE A 117 23.50 4.98 -16.41
C PHE A 117 22.91 6.39 -16.39
N ASP A 118 21.59 6.50 -16.35
CA ASP A 118 20.88 7.78 -16.35
C ASP A 118 20.64 8.20 -14.87
N PRO A 119 21.55 8.96 -14.24
CA PRO A 119 21.47 9.33 -12.82
C PRO A 119 20.18 10.09 -12.48
N LEU A 120 19.48 10.64 -13.49
CA LEU A 120 18.19 11.30 -13.33
C LEU A 120 17.08 10.33 -12.90
N HIS A 121 17.04 9.09 -13.42
CA HIS A 121 16.01 8.12 -13.03
C HIS A 121 16.16 7.70 -11.56
N PHE A 122 17.40 7.51 -11.10
CA PHE A 122 17.69 7.18 -9.69
C PHE A 122 17.40 8.37 -8.77
N GLY A 123 17.75 9.59 -9.21
CA GLY A 123 17.43 10.82 -8.51
C GLY A 123 15.92 11.05 -8.34
N LEU A 124 15.11 10.73 -9.36
CA LEU A 124 13.65 10.86 -9.30
C LEU A 124 12.99 9.87 -8.33
N ILE A 125 13.48 8.62 -8.25
CA ILE A 125 12.97 7.62 -7.30
C ILE A 125 13.33 8.01 -5.86
N LEU A 126 14.57 8.47 -5.64
CA LEU A 126 15.01 8.98 -4.34
C LEU A 126 14.22 10.24 -3.93
N ALA A 127 13.96 11.14 -4.87
CA ALA A 127 13.14 12.33 -4.64
C ALA A 127 11.68 11.99 -4.31
N ALA A 128 11.07 11.03 -5.02
CA ALA A 128 9.73 10.54 -4.71
C ALA A 128 9.64 9.96 -3.29
N LEU A 129 10.65 9.17 -2.88
CA LEU A 129 10.75 8.63 -1.53
C LEU A 129 10.86 9.72 -0.45
N LEU A 130 11.64 10.76 -0.73
CA LEU A 130 11.84 11.91 0.16
C LEU A 130 10.56 12.74 0.31
N VAL A 131 9.82 12.96 -0.77
CA VAL A 131 8.50 13.66 -0.76
C VAL A 131 7.49 12.89 0.10
N ILE A 132 7.44 11.57 -0.02
CA ILE A 132 6.60 10.70 0.81
C ILE A 132 7.01 10.76 2.29
N GLY A 133 8.32 10.73 2.59
CA GLY A 133 8.83 10.85 3.96
C GLY A 133 8.45 12.18 4.61
N ILE A 134 8.53 13.28 3.86
CA ILE A 134 8.10 14.61 4.32
C ILE A 134 6.59 14.65 4.59
N LEU A 135 5.78 14.04 3.71
CA LEU A 135 4.33 13.97 3.90
C LEU A 135 3.96 13.25 5.21
N HIS A 136 4.64 12.14 5.51
CA HIS A 136 4.45 11.42 6.77
C HIS A 136 4.85 12.25 7.99
N TRP A 137 5.99 12.93 7.92
CA TRP A 137 6.44 13.83 8.99
C TRP A 137 5.45 14.98 9.23
N LEU A 138 4.88 15.55 8.16
CA LEU A 138 3.92 16.64 8.25
C LEU A 138 2.60 16.19 8.89
N VAL A 139 2.09 15.01 8.51
CA VAL A 139 0.88 14.42 9.11
C VAL A 139 1.12 14.05 10.58
N GLY A 140 2.28 13.50 10.92
CA GLY A 140 2.68 13.23 12.30
C GLY A 140 2.85 14.52 13.12
N GLY A 141 3.47 15.55 12.54
CA GLY A 141 3.64 16.86 13.16
C GLY A 141 2.32 17.60 13.39
N ALA A 142 1.40 17.53 12.44
CA ALA A 142 0.06 18.10 12.57
C ALA A 142 -0.75 17.43 13.69
N SER A 143 -0.64 16.10 13.83
CA SER A 143 -1.28 15.37 14.93
C SER A 143 -0.73 15.78 16.31
N ILE A 144 0.55 16.12 16.41
CA ILE A 144 1.18 16.57 17.66
C ILE A 144 0.84 18.03 17.98
N ALA A 145 0.68 18.89 16.96
CA ALA A 145 0.34 20.30 17.14
C ALA A 145 -1.10 20.52 17.64
N ILE A 146 -2.05 19.66 17.26
CA ILE A 146 -3.43 19.73 17.77
C ILE A 146 -3.52 19.29 19.24
N ASN A 147 -2.81 18.22 19.63
CA ASN A 147 -2.83 17.72 21.02
C ASN A 147 -2.22 18.72 22.02
N ARG A 148 -1.28 19.56 21.59
CA ARG A 148 -0.64 20.58 22.45
C ARG A 148 -1.54 21.78 22.78
N ASN A 149 -2.60 22.01 22.00
CA ASN A 149 -3.54 23.12 22.24
C ASN A 149 -4.67 22.77 23.23
N LEU A 150 -4.78 21.52 23.66
CA LEU A 150 -5.74 21.06 24.66
C LEU A 150 -5.19 21.07 26.10
N ASP A 151 -3.88 21.30 26.27
CA ASP A 151 -3.18 21.28 27.57
C ASP A 151 -2.76 22.67 28.06
N LYS A 152 -3.38 23.73 27.50
CA LYS A 152 -3.30 25.07 28.11
C LYS A 152 -4.52 25.24 29.02
N PRO A 153 -4.41 25.06 30.34
CA PRO A 153 -5.41 25.60 31.24
C PRO A 153 -5.40 27.12 31.09
N THR A 154 -6.57 27.67 30.73
CA THR A 154 -6.89 29.09 30.95
C THR A 154 -6.69 29.47 32.40
#